data_AF-A0A6C2UHZ0-F1
#
_entry.id   AF-A0A6C2UHZ0-F1
#
_cell.length_a   1.000
_cell.length_b   1.000
_cell.length_c   1.000
_cell.angle_alpha   90.00
_cell.angle_beta   90.00
_cell.angle_gamma   90.00
#
_symmetry.space_group_name_H-M   'P 1'
#
loop_
_entity.id
_entity.type
_entity.pdbx_description
1 polymer ?
#
loop_
_entity_poly.entity_id
_entity_poly.type
_entity_poly.pdbx_seq_one_letter_code
_entity_poly.pdbx_strand_id
1 'polypeptide(L)'
;MIRIAKPSDLKDIARLSQILQKMHADNFPAFFKATPDDAAFCAWFKNVIEEPESLVLVATDSDTMVGYLYAKEERKSESWVT
;
A
#
# COMPACT_ATOMS: atom_id res chain seq x y z
N MET A 1 18.05 -0.35 -3.28
CA MET A 1 17.58 0.49 -4.42
C MET A 1 16.13 0.90 -4.19
N ILE A 2 15.73 2.12 -4.55
CA ILE A 2 14.33 2.57 -4.50
C ILE A 2 13.85 2.82 -5.94
N ARG A 3 12.64 2.38 -6.28
CA ARG A 3 12.04 2.58 -7.61
C ARG A 3 10.51 2.63 -7.55
N ILE A 4 9.89 3.09 -8.64
CA ILE A 4 8.45 2.97 -8.85
C ILE A 4 8.05 1.48 -8.89
N ALA A 5 6.93 1.16 -8.25
CA ALA A 5 6.38 -0.19 -8.24
C ALA A 5 5.84 -0.58 -9.63
N LYS A 6 5.86 -1.88 -9.92
CA LYS A 6 5.24 -2.48 -11.10
C LYS A 6 4.25 -3.57 -10.67
N PRO A 7 3.30 -3.97 -11.53
CA PRO A 7 2.32 -5.01 -11.18
C PRO A 7 2.94 -6.35 -10.72
N SER A 8 4.16 -6.67 -11.15
CA SER A 8 4.87 -7.88 -10.67
C SER A 8 5.34 -7.80 -9.22
N ASP A 9 5.32 -6.63 -8.59
CA ASP A 9 5.71 -6.43 -7.19
C ASP A 9 4.58 -6.74 -6.19
N LEU A 10 3.34 -6.92 -6.68
CA LEU A 10 2.14 -7.01 -5.84
C LEU A 10 2.23 -8.07 -4.74
N LYS A 11 2.86 -9.22 -5.02
CA LYS A 11 3.01 -10.29 -4.03
C LYS A 11 3.90 -9.88 -2.86
N ASP A 12 5.01 -9.19 -3.14
CA ASP A 12 5.92 -8.71 -2.10
C ASP A 12 5.30 -7.56 -1.31
N ILE A 13 4.57 -6.67 -1.99
CA ILE A 13 3.81 -5.59 -1.32
C ILE A 13 2.74 -6.19 -0.40
N ALA A 14 1.99 -7.20 -0.86
CA ALA A 14 0.99 -7.89 -0.05
C ALA A 14 1.60 -8.52 1.20
N ARG A 15 2.73 -9.23 1.04
CA ARG A 15 3.49 -9.80 2.16
C ARG A 15 3.88 -8.74 3.20
N LEU A 16 4.42 -7.59 2.76
CA LEU A 16 4.80 -6.50 3.67
C LEU A 16 3.58 -5.85 4.33
N SER A 17 2.50 -5.67 3.57
CA SER A 17 1.23 -5.14 4.07
C SER A 17 0.62 -6.03 5.15
N GLN A 18 0.66 -7.36 4.99
CA GLN A 18 0.19 -8.28 6.03
C GLN A 18 0.96 -8.14 7.34
N ILE A 19 2.29 -8.00 7.28
CA ILE A 19 3.12 -7.83 8.46
C ILE A 19 2.70 -6.55 9.21
N LEU A 20 2.52 -5.45 8.48
CA LEU A 20 2.07 -4.17 9.03
C LEU A 20 0.66 -4.28 9.64
N GLN A 21 -0.29 -4.88 8.91
CA GLN A 21 -1.67 -5.00 9.37
C GLN A 21 -1.81 -5.93 10.56
N LYS A 22 -1.05 -7.03 10.60
CA LYS A 22 -0.95 -7.90 11.76
C LYS A 22 -0.41 -7.13 12.96
N MET A 23 0.66 -6.35 12.78
CA MET A 23 1.22 -5.52 13.84
C MET A 23 0.20 -4.49 14.37
N HIS A 24 -0.58 -3.86 13.48
CA HIS A 24 -1.65 -2.95 13.90
C HIS A 24 -2.76 -3.66 14.67
N ALA A 25 -3.23 -4.81 14.19
CA ALA A 25 -4.27 -5.59 14.86
C ALA A 25 -3.82 -6.12 16.22
N ASP A 26 -2.57 -6.58 16.35
CA ASP A 26 -2.02 -7.12 17.59
C ASP A 26 -1.86 -6.03 18.66
N ASN A 27 -1.47 -4.80 18.27
CA ASN A 27 -1.21 -3.70 19.22
C ASN A 27 -2.43 -2.81 19.49
N PHE A 28 -3.34 -2.68 18.53
CA PHE A 28 -4.50 -1.78 18.60
C PHE A 28 -5.78 -2.47 18.08
N PRO A 29 -6.20 -3.62 18.64
CA PRO A 29 -7.29 -4.44 18.12
C PRO A 29 -8.65 -3.74 18.09
N ALA A 30 -8.85 -2.68 18.89
CA ALA A 30 -10.07 -1.88 18.87
C ALA A 30 -10.23 -1.02 17.60
N PHE A 31 -9.13 -0.73 16.90
CA PHE A 31 -9.11 0.16 15.73
C PHE A 31 -8.86 -0.57 14.42
N PHE A 32 -8.17 -1.71 14.47
CA PHE A 32 -7.75 -2.43 13.27
C PHE A 32 -8.40 -3.82 13.21
N LYS A 33 -8.98 -4.13 12.05
CA LYS A 33 -9.52 -5.46 11.77
C LYS A 33 -8.40 -6.44 11.48
N ALA A 34 -8.68 -7.73 11.66
CA ALA A 34 -7.79 -8.80 11.22
C ALA A 34 -7.53 -8.71 9.71
N THR A 35 -6.34 -9.19 9.31
CA THR A 35 -5.76 -9.03 7.99
C THR A 35 -6.74 -9.46 6.87
N PRO A 36 -6.98 -8.63 5.85
CA PRO A 36 -7.82 -8.95 4.71
C PRO A 36 -7.18 -10.03 3.84
N ASP A 37 -8.01 -10.68 3.03
CA ASP A 37 -7.60 -11.68 2.04
C ASP A 37 -6.59 -11.08 1.04
N ASP A 38 -5.51 -11.82 0.80
CA ASP A 38 -4.40 -11.41 -0.07
C ASP A 38 -4.82 -11.20 -1.51
N ALA A 39 -5.76 -12.02 -2.00
CA ALA A 39 -6.26 -11.90 -3.36
C ALA A 39 -7.04 -10.59 -3.53
N ALA A 40 -7.89 -10.26 -2.54
CA ALA A 40 -8.62 -8.99 -2.53
C ALA A 40 -7.68 -7.78 -2.43
N PHE A 41 -6.66 -7.84 -1.56
CA PHE A 41 -5.65 -6.78 -1.47
C PHE A 41 -4.90 -6.60 -2.79
N CYS A 42 -4.41 -7.68 -3.40
CA CYS A 42 -3.68 -7.61 -4.67
C CYS A 42 -4.54 -7.04 -5.80
N ALA A 43 -5.82 -7.44 -5.88
CA ALA A 43 -6.74 -6.94 -6.90
C ALA A 43 -6.98 -5.43 -6.76
N TRP A 44 -7.21 -4.96 -5.53
CA TRP A 44 -7.37 -3.53 -5.24
C TRP A 44 -6.07 -2.75 -5.51
N PHE A 45 -4.94 -3.24 -4.98
CA PHE A 45 -3.66 -2.53 -5.06
C PHE A 45 -3.08 -2.49 -6.48
N LYS A 46 -3.47 -3.44 -7.34
CA LYS A 46 -3.15 -3.37 -8.77
C LYS A 46 -3.70 -2.10 -9.40
N ASN A 47 -4.96 -1.76 -9.11
CA ASN A 47 -5.59 -0.54 -9.63
C ASN A 47 -4.85 0.70 -9.10
N VAL A 48 -4.45 0.68 -7.83
CA VAL A 48 -3.67 1.77 -7.21
C VAL A 48 -2.33 2.01 -7.93
N ILE A 49 -1.62 0.96 -8.34
CA ILE A 49 -0.35 1.13 -9.08
C ILE A 49 -0.58 1.75 -10.47
N GLU A 50 -1.76 1.54 -11.06
CA GLU A 50 -2.12 2.02 -12.39
C GLU A 50 -2.76 3.41 -12.37
N GLU A 51 -3.17 3.92 -11.20
CA GLU A 51 -3.75 5.25 -11.03
C GLU A 51 -2.69 6.35 -11.21
N PRO A 52 -2.91 7.36 -12.07
CA PRO A 52 -1.93 8.42 -12.33
C PRO A 52 -1.71 9.34 -11.13
N GLU A 53 -2.68 9.45 -10.22
CA GLU A 53 -2.58 10.22 -8.98
C GLU A 53 -1.89 9.44 -7.85
N SER A 54 -1.59 8.16 -8.07
CA SER A 54 -0.96 7.31 -7.07
C SER A 54 0.55 7.19 -7.29
N LEU A 55 1.31 7.36 -6.21
CA LEU A 55 2.74 7.10 -6.16
C LEU A 55 2.98 5.88 -5.28
N VAL A 56 3.44 4.79 -5.91
CA VAL A 56 3.88 3.60 -5.20
C VAL A 56 5.37 3.40 -5.41
N LEU A 57 6.14 3.43 -4.33
CA LEU A 57 7.57 3.18 -4.31
C LEU A 57 7.87 1.86 -3.62
N VAL A 58 8.87 1.13 -4.12
CA VAL A 58 9.40 -0.08 -3.48
C VAL A 58 10.88 0.09 -3.21
N ALA A 59 11.33 -0.46 -2.08
CA ALA A 59 12.71 -0.51 -1.68
C ALA A 59 13.19 -1.96 -1.69
N THR A 60 14.31 -2.23 -2.36
CA THR A 60 14.99 -3.52 -2.35
C THR A 60 16.35 -3.41 -1.68
N ASP A 61 16.71 -4.45 -0.93
CA ASP A 61 18.07 -4.74 -0.52
C ASP A 61 18.52 -6.01 -1.24
N SER A 62 19.58 -5.90 -2.05
CA SER A 62 19.92 -6.88 -3.08
C SER A 62 18.67 -7.22 -3.94
N ASP A 63 18.17 -8.46 -3.87
CA ASP A 63 16.98 -8.92 -4.60
C ASP A 63 15.72 -9.04 -3.72
N THR A 64 15.79 -8.67 -2.45
CA THR A 64 14.66 -8.78 -1.52
C THR A 64 13.96 -7.45 -1.34
N MET A 65 12.63 -7.43 -1.49
CA MET A 65 11.84 -6.24 -1.15
C MET A 65 11.73 -6.08 0.37
N VAL A 66 12.27 -4.96 0.86
CA VAL A 66 12.34 -4.64 2.31
C VAL A 66 11.34 -3.56 2.73
N GLY A 67 10.73 -2.85 1.78
CA GLY A 67 9.75 -1.82 2.08
C GLY A 67 8.98 -1.37 0.86
N TYR A 68 7.82 -0.76 1.12
CA TYR A 68 7.06 -0.03 0.11
C TYR A 68 6.44 1.21 0.74
N LEU A 69 6.13 2.19 -0.10
CA LEU A 69 5.40 3.41 0.25
C LEU A 69 4.28 3.59 -0.77
N TYR A 70 3.10 3.98 -0.28
CA TYR A 70 1.98 4.41 -1.10
C TYR A 70 1.54 5.80 -0.65
N ALA A 71 1.38 6.69 -1.61
CA ALA A 71 0.76 7.99 -1.44
C ALA A 71 -0.17 8.26 -2.64
N LYS A 72 -1.24 9.01 -2.40
CA LYS A 72 -2.17 9.46 -3.45
C LYS A 72 -2.33 10.97 -3.38
N GLU A 73 -2.21 11.62 -4.53
CA GLU A 73 -2.56 13.03 -4.67
C GLU A 73 -4.08 13.17 -4.69
N GLU A 74 -4.62 13.96 -3.77
CA GLU A 74 -6.04 14.30 -3.75
C GLU A 74 -6.21 15.80 -3.93
N ARG A 75 -6.84 16.21 -5.04
CA ARG A 75 -7.29 17.59 -5.20
C ARG A 75 -8.51 17.82 -4.33
N LYS A 76 -8.36 18.64 -3.29
CA LYS A 76 -9.52 19.13 -2.54
C LYS A 76 -10.27 20.12 -3.42
N SER A 77 -11.56 19.89 -3.64
CA SER A 77 -12.45 20.93 -4.16
C SER A 77 -12.46 22.09 -3.16
N GLU A 78 -12.54 23.32 -3.67
CA GLU A 78 -12.64 24.51 -2.83
C GLU A 78 -13.74 24.34 -1.78
N SER A 79 -13.43 24.70 -0.54
CA SER A 79 -14.39 24.68 0.56
C SER A 79 -15.46 25.73 0.28
N TRP A 80 -16.73 25.35 0.43
CA TRP A 80 -17.92 26.22 0.28
C TRP A 80 -18.01 27.34 1.33
N VAL A 81 -16.94 27.64 2.06
CA VAL A 81 -16.90 28.76 3.01
C VAL A 81 -16.55 30.03 2.22
N THR A 82 -17.58 30.62 1.62
CA THR A 82 -17.64 32.03 1.22
C THR A 82 -18.40 32.85 2.25
#